data_AF-A0A969WD43-F1
#
_entry.id   AF-A0A969WD43-F1
#
_cell.length_a   1.000
_cell.length_b   1.000
_cell.length_c   1.000
_cell.angle_alpha   90.00
_cell.angle_beta   90.00
_cell.angle_gamma   90.00
#
_symmetry.space_group_name_H-M   'P 1'
#
loop_
_entity.id
_entity.type
_entity.pdbx_description
1 polymer ?
#
loop_
_entity_poly.entity_id
_entity_poly.type
_entity_poly.pdbx_seq_one_letter_code
_entity_poly.pdbx_strand_id
1 'polypeptide(L)'
;MMKWWRWTLVGLVLLAFFLRLRGLFANTFHADEALFASWARLIAVWRDPLLATQAVDKPPLLFYLQALFYPLQGPVEWAARLPNFVASLLLVPLTAVFAHYLEREPQISQIFSGPLIAAAVVAFSPLAIQFSATAFTDPLLTFWLTASLTAFVASCLPVRGETARRGDVSFDQGDTAPSRPYPS
;
A
#
# COMPACT_ATOMS: atom_id res chain seq x y z
N MET A 1 -17.33 -12.58 15.98
CA MET A 1 -17.13 -13.04 14.58
C MET A 1 -16.04 -12.30 13.79
N MET A 2 -15.16 -11.48 14.39
CA MET A 2 -14.17 -10.65 13.65
C MET A 2 -12.72 -11.22 13.57
N LYS A 3 -12.37 -12.28 14.29
CA LYS A 3 -10.98 -12.76 14.36
C LYS A 3 -10.53 -13.54 13.11
N TRP A 4 -11.42 -14.29 12.48
CA TRP A 4 -11.07 -15.24 11.42
C TRP A 4 -10.50 -14.58 10.17
N TRP A 5 -11.02 -13.42 9.78
CA TRP A 5 -10.53 -12.69 8.62
C TRP A 5 -9.07 -12.21 8.78
N ARG A 6 -8.69 -11.85 10.01
CA ARG A 6 -7.30 -11.43 10.30
C ARG A 6 -6.35 -12.61 10.15
N TRP A 7 -6.76 -13.78 10.64
CA TRP A 7 -5.98 -15.01 10.50
C TRP A 7 -5.88 -15.48 9.05
N THR A 8 -6.95 -15.35 8.26
CA THR A 8 -6.90 -15.67 6.83
C THR A 8 -5.98 -14.72 6.06
N LEU A 9 -6.00 -13.42 6.38
CA LEU A 9 -5.02 -12.47 5.83
C LEU A 9 -3.60 -12.83 6.21
N VAL A 10 -3.33 -13.14 7.48
CA VAL A 10 -1.98 -13.57 7.91
C VAL A 10 -1.57 -14.82 7.14
N GLY A 11 -2.46 -15.80 6.97
CA GLY A 11 -2.22 -16.97 6.13
C GLY A 11 -1.89 -16.62 4.67
N LEU A 12 -2.62 -15.68 4.07
CA LEU A 12 -2.34 -15.18 2.71
C LEU A 12 -1.00 -14.46 2.61
N VAL A 13 -0.63 -13.64 3.59
CA VAL A 13 0.68 -12.98 3.64
C VAL A 13 1.80 -14.00 3.79
N LEU A 14 1.64 -15.00 4.66
CA LEU A 14 2.62 -16.08 4.81
C LEU A 14 2.77 -16.88 3.52
N LEU A 15 1.65 -17.22 2.85
CA LEU A 15 1.69 -17.91 1.57
C LEU A 15 2.38 -17.05 0.50
N ALA A 16 2.03 -15.77 0.42
CA ALA A 16 2.68 -14.78 -0.44
C ALA A 16 4.19 -14.70 -0.19
N PHE A 17 4.61 -14.73 1.08
CA PHE A 17 6.01 -14.77 1.49
C PHE A 17 6.72 -16.03 0.96
N PHE A 18 6.16 -17.22 1.19
CA PHE A 18 6.78 -18.48 0.73
C PHE A 18 6.89 -18.57 -0.79
N LEU A 19 5.88 -18.08 -1.52
CA LEU A 19 5.91 -18.04 -2.99
C LEU A 19 7.03 -17.12 -3.51
N ARG A 20 7.23 -15.98 -2.87
CA ARG A 20 8.22 -14.96 -3.28
C ARG A 20 9.64 -15.31 -2.80
N LEU A 21 9.78 -16.06 -1.69
CA LEU A 21 11.06 -16.39 -1.08
C LEU A 21 12.01 -17.12 -2.04
N ARG A 22 11.47 -18.00 -2.89
CA ARG A 22 12.27 -18.71 -3.91
C ARG A 22 12.88 -17.77 -4.93
N GLY A 23 12.14 -16.73 -5.32
CA GLY A 23 12.63 -15.74 -6.29
C GLY A 23 13.78 -14.90 -5.75
N LEU A 24 13.77 -14.60 -4.44
CA LEU A 24 14.77 -13.73 -3.81
C LEU A 24 16.22 -14.21 -4.02
N PHE A 25 16.41 -15.53 -3.99
CA PHE A 25 17.71 -16.19 -4.17
C PHE A 25 17.94 -16.71 -5.60
N ALA A 26 16.97 -16.52 -6.49
CA ALA A 26 17.05 -17.00 -7.87
C ALA A 26 17.55 -15.88 -8.80
N ASN A 27 18.27 -16.27 -9.85
CA ASN A 27 18.79 -15.42 -10.92
C ASN A 27 19.89 -14.44 -10.49
N THR A 28 20.87 -14.28 -11.38
CA THR A 28 21.89 -13.22 -11.32
C THR A 28 21.27 -11.86 -11.61
N PHE A 29 21.93 -10.79 -11.17
CA PHE A 29 21.48 -9.43 -11.46
C PHE A 29 21.27 -9.15 -12.96
N HIS A 30 20.16 -8.48 -13.25
CA HIS A 30 20.00 -7.77 -14.50
C HIS A 30 20.94 -6.56 -14.56
N ALA A 31 21.26 -6.05 -15.76
CA ALA A 31 22.19 -4.93 -15.92
C ALA A 31 21.77 -3.69 -15.11
N ASP A 32 20.48 -3.36 -15.14
CA ASP A 32 19.90 -2.26 -14.37
C ASP A 32 19.94 -2.50 -12.85
N GLU A 33 19.70 -3.73 -12.41
CA GLU A 33 19.77 -4.11 -10.99
C GLU A 33 21.19 -3.95 -10.45
N ALA A 34 22.18 -4.39 -11.23
CA ALA A 34 23.59 -4.24 -10.88
C ALA A 34 24.00 -2.76 -10.83
N LEU A 35 23.48 -1.95 -11.74
CA LEU A 35 23.72 -0.52 -11.78
C LEU A 35 23.12 0.18 -10.54
N PHE A 36 21.87 -0.12 -10.18
CA PHE A 36 21.25 0.41 -8.96
C PHE A 36 21.96 -0.06 -7.68
N ALA A 37 22.37 -1.33 -7.65
CA ALA A 37 23.15 -1.87 -6.55
C ALA A 37 24.51 -1.17 -6.40
N SER A 38 25.16 -0.80 -7.52
CA SER A 38 26.42 -0.05 -7.50
C SER A 38 26.25 1.35 -6.90
N TRP A 39 25.16 2.05 -7.24
CA TRP A 39 24.81 3.34 -6.68
C TRP A 39 24.46 3.26 -5.19
N ALA A 40 23.66 2.27 -4.80
CA ALA A 40 23.36 2.00 -3.40
C ALA A 40 24.63 1.71 -2.58
N ARG A 41 25.64 1.07 -3.16
CA ARG A 41 26.94 0.84 -2.51
C ARG A 41 27.72 2.15 -2.31
N LEU A 42 27.69 3.06 -3.28
CA LEU A 42 28.33 4.39 -3.15
C LEU A 42 27.72 5.19 -1.99
N ILE A 43 26.40 5.11 -1.85
CA ILE A 43 25.66 5.71 -0.73
C ILE A 43 26.02 5.02 0.58
N ALA A 44 26.01 3.68 0.63
CA ALA A 44 26.27 2.91 1.85
C ALA A 44 27.68 3.13 2.43
N VAL A 45 28.68 3.35 1.57
CA VAL A 45 30.07 3.64 1.96
C VAL A 45 30.30 5.15 2.17
N TRP A 46 29.25 5.97 2.11
CA TRP A 46 29.31 7.44 2.25
C TRP A 46 30.23 8.15 1.24
N ARG A 47 30.50 7.51 0.09
CA ARG A 47 31.41 8.05 -0.93
C ARG A 47 30.74 9.09 -1.80
N ASP A 48 29.49 8.84 -2.20
CA ASP A 48 28.65 9.79 -2.93
C ASP A 48 27.19 9.63 -2.49
N PRO A 49 26.83 10.15 -1.30
CA PRO A 49 25.50 9.94 -0.72
C PRO A 49 24.39 10.62 -1.51
N LEU A 50 24.70 11.67 -2.27
CA LEU A 50 23.72 12.40 -3.10
C LEU A 50 23.69 11.90 -4.55
N LEU A 51 24.55 10.95 -4.91
CA LEU A 51 24.77 10.50 -6.28
C LEU A 51 25.05 11.66 -7.25
N ALA A 52 25.71 12.72 -6.77
CA ALA A 52 25.94 13.95 -7.54
C ALA A 52 26.91 13.73 -8.70
N THR A 53 27.71 12.66 -8.64
CA THR A 53 28.66 12.28 -9.69
C THR A 53 28.07 11.34 -10.75
N GLN A 54 26.83 10.87 -10.54
CA GLN A 54 26.18 9.87 -11.38
C GLN A 54 24.99 10.46 -12.14
N ALA A 55 24.81 10.06 -13.39
CA ALA A 55 23.64 10.43 -14.18
C ALA A 55 22.44 9.56 -13.77
N VAL A 56 21.76 9.96 -12.71
CA VAL A 56 20.61 9.24 -12.16
C VAL A 56 19.33 9.68 -12.87
N ASP A 57 18.72 8.77 -13.65
CA ASP A 57 17.46 9.00 -14.37
C ASP A 57 16.22 8.60 -13.55
N LYS A 58 16.40 7.81 -12.48
CA LYS A 58 15.32 7.25 -11.65
C LYS A 58 15.24 7.91 -10.27
N PRO A 59 14.06 7.96 -9.63
CA PRO A 59 13.93 8.56 -8.30
C PRO A 59 14.82 7.83 -7.27
N PRO A 60 15.50 8.56 -6.35
CA PRO A 60 16.59 8.00 -5.56
C PRO A 60 16.13 7.12 -4.39
N LEU A 61 14.83 7.05 -4.12
CA LEU A 61 14.26 6.36 -2.97
C LEU A 61 14.69 4.88 -2.89
N LEU A 62 14.73 4.20 -4.03
CA LEU A 62 15.14 2.80 -4.06
C LEU A 62 16.60 2.63 -3.62
N PHE A 63 17.51 3.49 -4.09
CA PHE A 63 18.94 3.40 -3.81
C PHE A 63 19.24 3.64 -2.33
N TYR A 64 18.52 4.58 -1.70
CA TYR A 64 18.63 4.81 -0.26
C TYR A 64 18.12 3.61 0.55
N LEU A 65 17.00 3.00 0.15
CA LEU A 65 16.49 1.80 0.81
C LEU A 65 17.47 0.63 0.66
N GLN A 66 18.05 0.43 -0.53
CA GLN A 66 19.08 -0.60 -0.75
C GLN A 66 20.33 -0.34 0.09
N ALA A 67 20.79 0.91 0.13
CA ALA A 67 21.95 1.31 0.92
C ALA A 67 21.76 1.08 2.43
N LEU A 68 20.51 1.13 2.93
CA LEU A 68 20.17 0.79 4.31
C LEU A 68 20.37 -0.69 4.62
N PHE A 69 20.14 -1.60 3.66
CA PHE A 69 20.27 -3.05 3.87
C PHE A 69 21.71 -3.56 3.70
N TYR A 70 22.57 -2.87 2.96
CA TYR A 70 23.95 -3.29 2.73
C TYR A 70 24.84 -3.39 3.98
N PRO A 71 24.76 -2.50 4.98
CA PRO A 71 25.48 -2.68 6.24
C PRO A 71 25.05 -3.92 7.03
N LEU A 72 23.80 -4.40 6.84
CA LEU A 72 23.26 -5.53 7.60
C LEU A 72 23.71 -6.89 7.03
N GLN A 73 23.91 -6.98 5.71
CA GLN A 73 24.09 -8.25 5.00
C GLN A 73 25.26 -8.28 4.03
N GLY A 74 25.87 -7.13 3.76
CA GLY A 74 26.88 -6.94 2.73
C GLY A 74 26.29 -6.65 1.35
N PRO A 75 27.15 -6.36 0.36
CA PRO A 75 26.76 -6.06 -1.02
C PRO A 75 26.44 -7.36 -1.79
N VAL A 76 25.37 -8.03 -1.37
CA VAL A 76 24.90 -9.30 -1.94
C VAL A 76 23.60 -9.09 -2.74
N GLU A 77 23.34 -9.95 -3.72
CA GLU A 77 22.25 -9.74 -4.67
C GLU A 77 20.87 -9.68 -4.01
N TRP A 78 20.63 -10.61 -3.10
CA TRP A 78 19.36 -10.70 -2.38
C TRP A 78 19.13 -9.52 -1.43
N ALA A 79 20.19 -8.92 -0.86
CA ALA A 79 20.08 -7.73 -0.02
C ALA A 79 19.57 -6.52 -0.82
N ALA A 80 19.98 -6.40 -2.09
CA ALA A 80 19.51 -5.33 -2.99
C ALA A 80 18.02 -5.50 -3.37
N ARG A 81 17.48 -6.71 -3.28
CA ARG A 81 16.10 -7.07 -3.61
C ARG A 81 15.16 -6.95 -2.39
N LEU A 82 15.71 -6.91 -1.17
CA LEU A 82 14.92 -6.82 0.06
C LEU A 82 13.91 -5.66 0.10
N PRO A 83 14.24 -4.43 -0.34
CA PRO A 83 13.26 -3.33 -0.35
C PRO A 83 11.99 -3.70 -1.12
N ASN A 84 12.15 -4.31 -2.30
CA ASN A 84 11.03 -4.70 -3.16
C ASN A 84 10.29 -5.93 -2.66
N PHE A 85 11.02 -6.88 -2.08
CA PHE A 85 10.42 -8.03 -1.42
C PHE A 85 9.49 -7.58 -0.28
N VAL A 86 9.96 -6.66 0.57
CA VAL A 86 9.17 -6.09 1.66
C VAL A 86 7.98 -5.29 1.12
N ALA A 87 8.20 -4.42 0.12
CA ALA A 87 7.12 -3.62 -0.48
C ALA A 87 6.02 -4.50 -1.11
N SER A 88 6.40 -5.54 -1.87
CA SER A 88 5.45 -6.49 -2.49
C SER A 88 4.70 -7.32 -1.43
N LEU A 89 5.35 -7.67 -0.32
CA LEU A 89 4.70 -8.39 0.77
C LEU A 89 3.70 -7.50 1.52
N LEU A 90 4.05 -6.25 1.79
CA LEU A 90 3.19 -5.26 2.44
C LEU A 90 2.04 -4.78 1.53
N LEU A 91 2.20 -4.89 0.21
CA LEU A 91 1.13 -4.58 -0.74
C LEU A 91 -0.09 -5.49 -0.56
N VAL A 92 0.09 -6.76 -0.16
CA VAL A 92 -1.02 -7.72 0.04
C VAL A 92 -2.00 -7.28 1.14
N PRO A 93 -1.57 -6.99 2.39
CA PRO A 93 -2.48 -6.48 3.40
C PRO A 93 -2.95 -5.05 3.09
N LEU A 94 -2.13 -4.24 2.42
CA LEU A 94 -2.51 -2.87 2.06
C LEU A 94 -3.69 -2.84 1.08
N THR A 95 -3.72 -3.73 0.09
CA THR A 95 -4.84 -3.82 -0.86
C THR A 95 -6.11 -4.34 -0.21
N ALA A 96 -6.01 -5.22 0.80
CA ALA A 96 -7.15 -5.55 1.66
C ALA A 96 -7.67 -4.33 2.43
N VAL A 97 -6.78 -3.52 3.02
CA VAL A 97 -7.19 -2.30 3.74
C VAL A 97 -7.85 -1.31 2.78
N PHE A 98 -7.28 -1.12 1.58
CA PHE A 98 -7.86 -0.29 0.53
C PHE A 98 -9.29 -0.74 0.18
N ALA A 99 -9.46 -2.02 -0.16
CA ALA A 99 -10.76 -2.58 -0.47
C ALA A 99 -11.75 -2.44 0.71
N HIS A 100 -11.29 -2.61 1.95
CA HIS A 100 -12.13 -2.42 3.14
C HIS A 100 -12.62 -0.97 3.29
N TYR A 101 -11.83 0.03 2.91
CA TYR A 101 -12.28 1.42 2.94
C TYR A 101 -13.28 1.72 1.82
N LEU A 102 -13.14 1.12 0.64
CA LEU A 102 -14.11 1.25 -0.46
C LEU A 102 -15.47 0.64 -0.10
N GLU A 103 -15.49 -0.50 0.58
CA GLU A 103 -16.73 -1.20 0.98
C GLU A 103 -17.55 -0.45 2.04
N ARG A 104 -16.97 0.55 2.71
CA ARG A 104 -17.71 1.39 3.67
C ARG A 104 -18.67 2.37 3.01
N GLU A 105 -18.57 2.56 1.70
CA GLU A 105 -19.55 3.31 0.93
C GLU A 105 -20.83 2.48 0.73
N PRO A 106 -22.00 2.95 1.21
CA PRO A 106 -23.24 2.17 1.24
C PRO A 106 -23.76 1.76 -0.15
N GLN A 107 -23.31 2.42 -1.22
CA GLN A 107 -23.67 2.10 -2.61
C GLN A 107 -22.89 0.92 -3.21
N ILE A 108 -21.81 0.46 -2.57
CA ILE A 108 -20.91 -0.58 -3.11
C ILE A 108 -21.05 -1.94 -2.37
N SER A 109 -21.83 -2.01 -1.29
CA SER A 109 -22.01 -3.25 -0.51
C SER A 109 -23.31 -3.97 -0.95
N GLN A 110 -23.44 -5.30 -1.08
CA GLN A 110 -22.94 -6.41 -0.26
C GLN A 110 -23.11 -7.74 -1.04
N ILE A 111 -22.06 -8.35 -1.61
CA ILE A 111 -22.20 -9.77 -2.08
C ILE A 111 -20.99 -10.66 -1.72
N PHE A 112 -19.77 -10.17 -1.48
CA PHE A 112 -18.63 -11.04 -1.16
C PHE A 112 -17.59 -10.40 -0.23
N SER A 113 -16.69 -11.24 0.32
CA SER A 113 -15.50 -10.82 1.09
C SER A 113 -14.47 -10.10 0.21
N GLY A 114 -14.82 -8.93 -0.33
CA GLY A 114 -14.00 -8.17 -1.28
C GLY A 114 -12.57 -7.89 -0.83
N PRO A 115 -12.26 -7.61 0.46
CA PRO A 115 -10.89 -7.33 0.89
C PRO A 115 -9.99 -8.57 0.84
N LEU A 116 -10.55 -9.74 1.17
CA LEU A 116 -9.81 -11.00 1.13
C LEU A 116 -9.55 -11.45 -0.30
N ILE A 117 -10.52 -11.26 -1.19
CA ILE A 117 -10.37 -11.57 -2.62
C ILE A 117 -9.33 -10.64 -3.24
N ALA A 118 -9.39 -9.33 -2.97
CA ALA A 118 -8.40 -8.37 -3.45
C ALA A 118 -6.97 -8.74 -2.98
N ALA A 119 -6.81 -9.08 -1.71
CA ALA A 119 -5.53 -9.56 -1.19
C ALA A 119 -5.09 -10.87 -1.85
N ALA A 120 -6.00 -11.84 -2.05
CA ALA A 120 -5.67 -13.11 -2.70
C ALA A 120 -5.21 -12.90 -4.16
N VAL A 121 -5.90 -12.06 -4.92
CA VAL A 121 -5.52 -11.72 -6.31
C VAL A 121 -4.10 -11.15 -6.36
N VAL A 122 -3.75 -10.26 -5.44
CA VAL A 122 -2.39 -9.68 -5.37
C VAL A 122 -1.36 -10.68 -4.83
N ALA A 123 -1.74 -11.53 -3.87
CA ALA A 123 -0.87 -12.56 -3.32
C ALA A 123 -0.43 -13.57 -4.38
N PHE A 124 -1.36 -13.97 -5.27
CA PHE A 124 -1.16 -14.95 -6.33
C PHE A 124 -0.87 -14.34 -7.72
N SER A 125 -0.79 -13.02 -7.85
CA SER A 125 -0.48 -12.38 -9.13
C SER A 125 0.93 -12.76 -9.59
N PRO A 126 1.09 -13.41 -10.76
CA PRO A 126 2.40 -13.86 -11.24
C PRO A 126 3.34 -12.68 -11.48
N LEU A 127 2.80 -11.54 -11.91
CA LEU A 127 3.55 -10.30 -12.07
C LEU A 127 4.11 -9.81 -10.73
N ALA A 128 3.26 -9.73 -9.70
CA ALA A 128 3.69 -9.27 -8.37
C ALA A 128 4.71 -10.22 -7.73
N ILE A 129 4.62 -11.52 -8.01
CA ILE A 129 5.59 -12.52 -7.55
C ILE A 129 6.93 -12.34 -8.30
N GLN A 130 6.90 -12.23 -9.63
CA GLN A 130 8.12 -12.10 -10.45
C GLN A 130 8.90 -10.82 -10.11
N PHE A 131 8.20 -9.68 -9.98
CA PHE A 131 8.81 -8.40 -9.66
C PHE A 131 9.15 -8.23 -8.17
N SER A 132 8.68 -9.10 -7.29
CA SER A 132 9.11 -9.06 -5.86
C SER A 132 10.58 -9.45 -5.68
N ALA A 133 11.11 -10.23 -6.62
CA ALA A 133 12.46 -10.75 -6.62
C ALA A 133 13.43 -9.90 -7.44
N THR A 134 13.02 -8.71 -7.88
CA THR A 134 13.86 -7.81 -8.66
C THR A 134 14.26 -6.60 -7.84
N ALA A 135 15.31 -5.92 -8.27
CA ALA A 135 15.79 -4.67 -7.69
C ALA A 135 15.36 -3.45 -8.54
N PHE A 136 14.16 -3.48 -9.13
CA PHE A 136 13.59 -2.38 -9.92
C PHE A 136 12.77 -1.37 -9.11
N THR A 137 12.41 -0.23 -9.69
CA THR A 137 11.59 0.78 -9.00
C THR A 137 10.08 0.46 -8.97
N ASP A 138 9.62 -0.48 -9.81
CA ASP A 138 8.18 -0.73 -10.03
C ASP A 138 7.42 -1.26 -8.81
N PRO A 139 7.93 -2.25 -8.05
CA PRO A 139 7.23 -2.76 -6.86
C PRO A 139 7.04 -1.68 -5.81
N LEU A 140 8.07 -0.86 -5.61
CA LEU A 140 8.07 0.23 -4.65
C LEU A 140 7.08 1.33 -5.06
N LEU A 141 7.06 1.69 -6.35
CA LEU A 141 6.09 2.65 -6.90
C LEU A 141 4.66 2.15 -6.66
N THR A 142 4.38 0.89 -7.00
CA THR A 142 3.05 0.29 -6.86
C THR A 142 2.59 0.29 -5.40
N PHE A 143 3.49 -0.01 -4.47
CA PHE A 143 3.23 0.08 -3.03
C PHE A 143 2.86 1.50 -2.59
N TRP A 144 3.69 2.50 -2.91
CA TRP A 144 3.43 3.88 -2.49
C TRP A 144 2.19 4.48 -3.14
N LEU A 145 1.91 4.13 -4.39
CA LEU A 145 0.69 4.55 -5.10
C LEU A 145 -0.55 3.96 -4.44
N THR A 146 -0.52 2.67 -4.08
CA THR A 146 -1.64 2.06 -3.36
C THR A 146 -1.80 2.67 -1.96
N ALA A 147 -0.69 2.98 -1.28
CA ALA A 147 -0.70 3.59 0.04
C ALA A 147 -1.30 5.01 0.01
N SER A 148 -0.94 5.82 -0.98
CA SER A 148 -1.48 7.18 -1.14
C SER A 148 -2.97 7.16 -1.46
N LEU A 149 -3.42 6.27 -2.35
CA LEU A 149 -4.85 6.07 -2.63
C LEU A 149 -5.61 5.61 -1.39
N THR A 150 -5.03 4.69 -0.62
CA THR A 150 -5.64 4.22 0.64
C THR A 150 -5.78 5.34 1.65
N ALA A 151 -4.76 6.17 1.82
CA ALA A 151 -4.80 7.34 2.70
C ALA A 151 -5.84 8.38 2.23
N PHE A 152 -5.91 8.62 0.92
CA PHE A 152 -6.90 9.52 0.33
C PHE A 152 -8.34 9.04 0.61
N VAL A 153 -8.65 7.78 0.29
CA VAL A 153 -10.00 7.24 0.55
C VAL A 153 -10.32 7.26 2.03
N ALA A 154 -9.36 6.89 2.90
CA ALA A 154 -9.54 6.95 4.34
C ALA A 154 -9.86 8.37 4.85
N SER A 155 -9.33 9.41 4.20
CA SER A 155 -9.62 10.81 4.53
C SER A 155 -11.00 11.30 4.09
N CYS A 156 -11.58 10.69 3.05
CA CYS A 156 -12.92 11.03 2.55
C CYS A 156 -14.04 10.41 3.38
N LEU A 157 -13.75 9.36 4.17
CA LEU A 157 -14.76 8.68 4.97
C LEU A 157 -15.19 9.56 6.16
N PRO A 158 -16.50 9.75 6.38
CA PRO A 158 -17.01 10.58 7.47
C PRO A 158 -16.55 10.03 8.82
N VAL A 159 -16.09 10.93 9.71
CA VAL A 159 -15.72 10.55 11.08
C VAL A 159 -16.98 10.04 11.76
N ARG A 160 -16.88 8.85 12.39
CA ARG A 160 -18.00 8.07 12.96
C ARG A 160 -18.85 8.80 14.03
N GLY A 161 -18.56 10.07 14.33
CA GLY A 161 -19.31 10.93 15.24
C GLY A 161 -20.07 12.11 14.59
N GLU A 162 -19.83 12.45 13.33
CA GLU A 162 -20.48 13.61 12.67
C GLU A 162 -21.86 13.27 12.11
N THR A 163 -22.09 12.02 11.69
CA THR A 163 -23.41 11.56 11.23
C THR A 163 -24.44 11.50 12.34
N ALA A 164 -24.04 11.23 13.59
CA ALA A 164 -24.93 11.32 14.75
C ALA A 164 -25.35 12.78 15.02
N ARG A 165 -24.39 13.71 15.00
CA ARG A 165 -24.66 15.13 15.25
C ARG A 165 -25.48 15.80 14.14
N ARG A 166 -25.44 15.28 12.90
CA ARG A 166 -26.23 15.78 11.76
C ARG A 166 -27.67 15.26 11.74
N GLY A 167 -27.96 14.15 12.41
CA GLY A 167 -29.32 13.62 12.56
C GLY A 167 -30.16 14.35 13.62
N ASP A 168 -29.51 14.95 14.61
CA ASP A 168 -30.18 15.68 15.71
C ASP A 168 -30.53 17.13 15.35
N VAL A 169 -30.06 17.65 14.22
CA VAL A 169 -30.49 18.95 13.67
C VAL A 169 -31.61 18.74 12.64
N SER A 170 -32.60 17.92 13.00
CA SER A 170 -33.92 18.04 12.41
C SER A 170 -34.54 19.33 12.95
N PHE A 171 -34.58 20.33 12.07
CA PHE A 171 -35.26 21.61 12.25
C PHE A 171 -36.64 21.36 12.89
N ASP A 172 -36.81 21.79 14.14
CA ASP A 172 -38.12 21.99 14.75
C ASP A 172 -38.81 23.10 13.95
N GLN A 173 -39.44 22.71 12.85
CA GLN A 173 -40.33 23.58 12.10
C GLN A 173 -41.63 23.65 12.89
N GLY A 174 -41.57 24.40 14.00
CA GLY A 174 -42.71 24.73 14.82
C GLY A 174 -43.83 25.33 13.97
N ASP A 175 -44.98 24.67 14.06
CA ASP A 175 -46.29 25.22 13.74
C ASP A 175 -46.46 26.61 14.36
N THR A 176 -46.39 27.67 13.55
CA THR A 176 -47.12 28.91 13.82
C THR A 176 -47.57 29.55 12.51
N ALA A 177 -48.69 29.06 11.97
CA ALA A 177 -49.49 29.85 11.04
C ALA A 177 -50.37 30.83 11.86
N PRO A 178 -50.26 32.16 11.70
CA PRO A 178 -51.24 33.06 12.25
C PRO A 178 -52.44 33.11 11.30
N SER A 179 -53.53 32.43 11.67
CA SER A 179 -54.85 32.62 11.08
C SER A 179 -55.36 34.03 11.39
N ARG A 180 -55.36 34.92 10.38
CA ARG A 180 -56.08 36.19 10.44
C ARG A 180 -57.51 35.99 9.95
N PRO A 181 -58.55 36.33 10.74
CA PRO A 181 -59.90 36.48 10.21
C PRO A 181 -60.02 37.86 9.53
N TYR A 182 -60.48 37.89 8.28
CA TYR A 182 -60.98 39.11 7.64
C TYR A 182 -62.34 39.46 8.24
N PRO A 183 -62.59 40.70 8.70
CA PRO A 183 -63.94 41.19 8.93
C PRO A 183 -64.58 41.58 7.59
N SER A 184 -65.91 41.42 7.58
CA SER A 184 -66.90 41.67 6.52
C SER A 184 -66.71 42.95 5.71
#